data_AF-A0A371JKU7-F1
#
_entry.id   AF-A0A371JKU7-F1
#
_cell.length_a   1.000
_cell.length_b   1.000
_cell.length_c   1.000
_cell.angle_alpha   90.00
_cell.angle_beta   90.00
_cell.angle_gamma   90.00
#
_symmetry.space_group_name_H-M   'P 1'
#
loop_
_entity.id
_entity.type
_entity.pdbx_description
1 polymer ?
#
loop_
_entity_poly.entity_id
_entity_poly.type
_entity_poly.pdbx_seq_one_letter_code
_entity_poly.pdbx_strand_id
1 'polypeptide(L)'
;MIIRSELKKYQIIGYFILLLINVVEARSGLTLTALQLILGITFVSTRIFPLLFRNKPNNLIRGIEIFYLGSIFLGIYFNWHSSPNHLFLFFILTILFVFEKNNEMIKKNLLWVLILIMGFATIHKLLNPHFVNGEFVGFMLSKGSFFRPLWHSGLFPETKSLLSQNLNNLNDFVLRDPSLNETVTFQIGSLPFHILKMQFTYFILVAEFLLTFFLMAFPQKKITYLFILIFIASIGIVVSEVEFASTLLFIGLMLCPSDFSVLKKVYKSVFLLYACCALFYNLYWVL
;
A
#
# COMPACT_ATOMS: atom_id res chain seq x y z
N MET A 1 10.30 36.62 -2.48
CA MET A 1 11.26 35.60 -2.99
C MET A 1 10.55 34.25 -3.06
N ILE A 2 10.24 33.75 -4.26
CA ILE A 2 9.51 32.48 -4.44
C ILE A 2 10.51 31.34 -4.27
N ILE A 3 10.54 30.73 -3.08
CA ILE A 3 11.20 29.44 -2.89
C ILE A 3 10.34 28.41 -3.64
N ARG A 4 10.70 28.14 -4.89
CA ARG A 4 10.16 27.02 -5.68
C ARG A 4 10.61 25.72 -5.02
N SER A 5 9.72 24.73 -4.90
CA SER A 5 10.06 23.47 -4.25
C SER A 5 11.22 22.79 -4.96
N GLU A 6 12.25 22.40 -4.21
CA GLU A 6 13.38 21.58 -4.67
C GLU A 6 13.00 20.10 -4.83
N LEU A 7 11.72 19.82 -5.10
CA LEU A 7 11.28 18.47 -5.42
C LEU A 7 11.98 18.02 -6.69
N LYS A 8 12.69 16.91 -6.59
CA LYS A 8 13.42 16.34 -7.72
C LYS A 8 12.40 15.81 -8.73
N LYS A 9 12.67 16.00 -10.02
CA LYS A 9 11.77 15.59 -11.12
C LYS A 9 11.27 14.14 -10.98
N TYR A 10 12.12 13.21 -10.54
CA TYR A 10 11.74 11.82 -10.35
C TYR A 10 10.71 11.60 -9.22
N GLN A 11 10.68 12.46 -8.20
CA GLN A 11 9.69 12.38 -7.10
C GLN A 11 8.32 12.79 -7.62
N ILE A 12 8.27 13.86 -8.42
CA ILE A 12 7.02 14.31 -9.04
C ILE A 12 6.49 13.25 -10.02
N ILE A 13 7.37 12.64 -10.82
CA ILE A 13 6.98 11.56 -11.74
C ILE A 13 6.47 10.33 -10.98
N GLY A 14 7.18 9.88 -9.93
CA GLY A 14 6.71 8.73 -9.14
C GLY A 14 5.40 9.01 -8.41
N TYR A 15 5.21 10.22 -7.88
CA TYR A 15 3.94 10.66 -7.33
C TYR A 15 2.81 10.63 -8.38
N PHE A 16 3.09 11.10 -9.59
CA PHE A 16 2.12 11.06 -10.70
C PHE A 16 1.73 9.62 -11.07
N ILE A 17 2.68 8.68 -11.07
CA ILE A 17 2.38 7.25 -11.27
C ILE A 17 1.45 6.74 -10.17
N LEU A 18 1.70 7.07 -8.91
CA LEU A 18 0.82 6.70 -7.80
C LEU A 18 -0.58 7.33 -7.93
N LEU A 19 -0.69 8.58 -8.41
CA LEU A 19 -1.98 9.18 -8.72
C LEU A 19 -2.75 8.34 -9.75
N LEU A 20 -2.09 7.93 -10.84
CA LEU A 20 -2.73 7.11 -11.86
C LEU A 20 -3.23 5.77 -11.29
N ILE A 21 -2.43 5.10 -10.45
CA ILE A 21 -2.83 3.85 -9.78
C ILE A 21 -4.11 4.07 -8.95
N ASN A 22 -4.14 5.12 -8.12
CA ASN A 22 -5.29 5.41 -7.26
C ASN A 22 -6.54 5.80 -8.06
N VAL A 23 -6.38 6.56 -9.15
CA VAL A 23 -7.51 6.98 -10.00
C VAL A 23 -8.08 5.80 -10.79
N VAL A 24 -7.24 4.94 -11.36
CA VAL A 24 -7.72 3.80 -12.19
C VAL A 24 -8.55 2.82 -11.35
N GLU A 25 -8.26 2.71 -10.05
CA GLU A 25 -9.05 1.89 -9.11
C GLU A 25 -10.50 2.39 -8.93
N ALA A 26 -10.77 3.66 -9.26
CA ALA A 26 -12.09 4.30 -9.25
C ALA A 26 -12.92 4.15 -7.95
N ARG A 27 -12.31 3.82 -6.81
CA ARG A 27 -13.01 3.58 -5.53
C ARG A 27 -13.82 4.76 -5.04
N SER A 28 -13.41 5.98 -5.37
CA SER A 28 -14.15 7.20 -5.05
C SER A 28 -15.42 7.41 -5.88
N GLY A 29 -15.73 6.51 -6.82
CA GLY A 29 -16.75 6.70 -7.85
C GLY A 29 -16.23 7.49 -9.04
N LEU A 30 -16.82 7.29 -10.23
CA LEU A 30 -16.30 7.80 -11.50
C LEU A 30 -16.13 9.33 -11.51
N THR A 31 -17.11 10.08 -11.00
CA THR A 31 -17.09 11.54 -11.01
C THR A 31 -15.95 12.11 -10.15
N LEU A 32 -15.81 11.62 -8.92
CA LEU A 32 -14.79 12.11 -7.99
C LEU A 32 -13.39 11.68 -8.45
N THR A 33 -13.29 10.49 -9.04
CA THR A 33 -12.08 9.97 -9.67
C THR A 33 -11.62 10.85 -10.84
N ALA A 34 -12.53 11.23 -11.74
CA ALA A 34 -12.23 12.15 -12.84
C ALA A 34 -11.77 13.53 -12.33
N LEU A 35 -12.41 14.05 -11.28
CA LEU A 35 -12.03 15.29 -10.62
C LEU A 35 -10.62 15.19 -10.01
N GLN A 36 -10.33 14.11 -9.28
CA GLN A 36 -9.00 13.84 -8.71
C GLN A 36 -7.92 13.76 -9.80
N LEU A 37 -8.21 13.14 -10.95
CA LEU A 37 -7.28 13.06 -12.07
C LEU A 37 -6.99 14.44 -12.66
N ILE A 38 -8.02 15.24 -12.97
CA ILE A 38 -7.86 16.58 -13.55
C ILE A 38 -7.06 17.48 -12.60
N LEU A 39 -7.46 17.52 -11.33
CA LEU A 39 -6.78 18.33 -10.32
C LEU A 39 -5.35 17.84 -10.07
N GLY A 40 -5.13 16.52 -10.02
CA GLY A 40 -3.83 15.91 -9.83
C GLY A 40 -2.86 16.13 -11.00
N ILE A 41 -3.33 16.01 -12.25
CA ILE A 41 -2.56 16.38 -13.45
C ILE A 41 -2.19 17.86 -13.40
N THR A 42 -3.14 18.72 -13.03
CA THR A 42 -2.90 20.16 -12.94
C THR A 42 -1.85 20.46 -11.87
N PHE A 43 -1.99 19.88 -10.68
CA PHE A 43 -1.02 19.96 -9.58
C PHE A 43 0.38 19.53 -10.03
N VAL A 44 0.52 18.35 -10.61
CA VAL A 44 1.81 17.83 -11.13
C VAL A 44 2.39 18.75 -12.20
N SER A 45 1.55 19.25 -13.11
CA SER A 45 1.96 20.15 -14.20
C SER A 45 2.53 21.47 -13.68
N THR A 46 1.97 22.03 -12.60
CA THR A 46 2.53 23.24 -11.97
C THR A 46 3.97 23.05 -11.48
N ARG A 47 4.35 21.82 -11.13
CA ARG A 47 5.66 21.45 -10.60
C ARG A 47 6.65 21.05 -11.70
N ILE A 48 6.18 20.38 -12.77
CA ILE A 48 7.03 19.97 -13.91
C ILE A 48 7.29 21.14 -14.87
N PHE A 49 6.28 21.96 -15.15
CA PHE A 49 6.34 23.03 -16.16
C PHE A 49 6.12 24.41 -15.53
N PRO A 50 6.99 24.84 -14.59
CA PRO A 50 6.74 26.05 -13.80
C PRO A 50 6.81 27.35 -14.63
N LEU A 51 7.29 27.29 -15.88
CA LEU A 51 7.24 28.41 -16.82
C LEU A 51 5.82 28.70 -17.32
N LEU A 52 5.02 27.65 -17.58
CA LEU A 52 3.62 27.79 -18.03
C LEU A 52 2.74 28.48 -16.96
N PHE A 53 3.13 28.37 -15.70
CA PHE A 53 2.38 28.90 -14.55
C PHE A 53 3.02 30.14 -13.92
N ARG A 54 4.10 30.68 -14.50
CA ARG A 54 4.87 31.79 -13.90
C ARG A 54 4.05 33.05 -13.67
N ASN A 55 3.05 33.31 -14.52
CA ASN A 55 2.22 34.51 -14.47
C ASN A 55 0.89 34.31 -13.73
N LYS A 56 0.63 33.12 -13.18
CA LYS A 56 -0.62 32.84 -12.46
C LYS A 56 -0.53 33.36 -11.01
N PRO A 57 -1.63 33.89 -10.45
CA PRO A 57 -1.64 34.36 -9.07
C PRO A 57 -1.42 33.18 -8.11
N ASN A 58 -0.57 33.37 -7.08
CA ASN A 58 -0.25 32.32 -6.11
C ASN A 58 -1.50 31.70 -5.44
N ASN A 59 -2.55 32.51 -5.24
CA ASN A 59 -3.80 32.06 -4.66
C ASN A 59 -4.52 31.01 -5.53
N LEU A 60 -4.38 31.08 -6.86
CA LEU A 60 -4.96 30.09 -7.76
C LEU A 60 -4.26 28.73 -7.62
N ILE A 61 -2.92 28.72 -7.61
CA ILE A 61 -2.14 27.49 -7.44
C ILE A 61 -2.48 26.83 -6.09
N ARG A 62 -2.51 27.62 -5.03
CA ARG A 62 -2.88 27.15 -3.69
C ARG A 62 -4.32 26.66 -3.62
N GLY A 63 -5.24 27.32 -4.34
CA GLY A 63 -6.62 26.85 -4.50
C GLY A 63 -6.65 25.45 -5.12
N ILE A 64 -5.96 25.23 -6.23
CA ILE A 64 -5.88 23.91 -6.91
C ILE A 64 -5.33 22.85 -5.95
N GLU A 65 -4.27 23.16 -5.20
CA GLU A 65 -3.68 22.24 -4.22
C GLU A 65 -4.67 21.85 -3.12
N ILE A 66 -5.41 22.83 -2.56
CA ILE A 66 -6.41 22.58 -1.51
C ILE A 66 -7.60 21.81 -2.07
N PHE A 67 -8.11 22.17 -3.26
CA PHE A 67 -9.20 21.44 -3.91
C PHE A 67 -8.81 20.00 -4.25
N TYR A 68 -7.57 19.78 -4.70
CA TYR A 68 -7.06 18.45 -4.97
C TYR A 68 -6.94 17.62 -3.70
N LEU A 69 -6.39 18.19 -2.62
CA LEU A 69 -6.33 17.52 -1.33
C LEU A 69 -7.74 17.19 -0.80
N GLY A 70 -8.66 18.15 -0.92
CA GLY A 70 -10.07 17.96 -0.55
C GLY A 70 -10.74 16.84 -1.34
N SER A 71 -10.46 16.70 -2.63
CA SER A 71 -11.07 15.63 -3.44
C SER A 71 -10.57 14.23 -3.07
N ILE A 72 -9.29 14.09 -2.69
CA ILE A 72 -8.77 12.82 -2.13
C ILE A 72 -9.43 12.54 -0.78
N PHE A 73 -9.49 13.56 0.11
CA PHE A 73 -10.11 13.42 1.43
C PHE A 73 -11.58 12.99 1.32
N LEU A 74 -12.36 13.62 0.43
CA LEU A 74 -13.75 13.24 0.19
C LEU A 74 -13.86 11.79 -0.30
N GLY A 75 -12.93 11.34 -1.15
CA GLY A 75 -12.90 9.95 -1.62
C GLY A 75 -12.73 8.95 -0.49
N ILE A 76 -11.83 9.27 0.46
CA ILE A 76 -11.66 8.49 1.69
C ILE A 76 -12.90 8.61 2.57
N TYR A 77 -13.41 9.80 2.83
CA TYR A 77 -14.51 10.05 3.76
C TYR A 77 -15.78 9.27 3.35
N PHE A 78 -16.17 9.34 2.07
CA PHE A 78 -17.37 8.65 1.60
C PHE A 78 -17.22 7.13 1.54
N ASN A 79 -15.98 6.61 1.43
CA ASN A 79 -15.71 5.18 1.31
C ASN A 79 -14.74 4.66 2.38
N TRP A 80 -14.77 5.23 3.59
CA TRP A 80 -13.69 5.02 4.57
C TRP A 80 -13.56 3.55 5.00
N HIS A 81 -14.69 2.85 5.10
CA HIS A 81 -14.77 1.44 5.50
C HIS A 81 -14.18 0.47 4.46
N SER A 82 -14.12 0.90 3.19
CA SER A 82 -13.59 0.11 2.06
C SER A 82 -12.34 0.74 1.44
N SER A 83 -11.84 1.82 2.03
CA SER A 83 -10.65 2.53 1.59
C SER A 83 -9.41 1.72 1.96
N PRO A 84 -8.57 1.36 0.97
CA PRO A 84 -7.39 0.59 1.22
C PRO A 84 -6.27 1.46 1.84
N ASN A 85 -5.33 0.82 2.54
CA ASN A 85 -4.25 1.51 3.26
C ASN A 85 -3.41 2.42 2.36
N HIS A 86 -3.23 2.06 1.08
CA HIS A 86 -2.48 2.88 0.13
C HIS A 86 -3.14 4.22 -0.18
N LEU A 87 -4.47 4.32 -0.11
CA LEU A 87 -5.18 5.59 -0.34
C LEU A 87 -4.93 6.58 0.79
N PHE A 88 -4.94 6.12 2.05
CA PHE A 88 -4.55 6.94 3.21
C PHE A 88 -3.09 7.38 3.12
N LEU A 89 -2.19 6.48 2.73
CA LEU A 89 -0.78 6.80 2.57
C LEU A 89 -0.53 7.79 1.42
N PHE A 90 -1.28 7.66 0.32
CA PHE A 90 -1.27 8.61 -0.79
C PHE A 90 -1.80 9.99 -0.38
N PHE A 91 -2.85 10.04 0.44
CA PHE A 91 -3.34 11.30 1.02
C PHE A 91 -2.27 11.99 1.87
N ILE A 92 -1.58 11.26 2.75
CA ILE A 92 -0.47 11.81 3.56
C ILE A 92 0.67 12.29 2.66
N LEU A 93 1.04 11.53 1.63
CA LEU A 93 2.02 11.95 0.62
C LEU A 93 1.61 13.26 -0.06
N THR A 94 0.32 13.40 -0.38
CA THR A 94 -0.24 14.62 -0.99
C THR A 94 -0.09 15.81 -0.06
N ILE A 95 -0.44 15.66 1.23
CA ILE A 95 -0.25 16.71 2.26
C ILE A 95 1.21 17.16 2.27
N LEU A 96 2.15 16.21 2.33
CA LEU A 96 3.58 16.54 2.37
C LEU A 96 4.03 17.28 1.11
N PHE A 97 3.57 16.88 -0.08
CA PHE A 97 3.97 17.52 -1.34
C PHE A 97 3.33 18.90 -1.55
N VAL A 98 2.15 19.13 -0.98
CA VAL A 98 1.46 20.43 -1.00
C VAL A 98 2.13 21.40 -0.03
N PHE A 99 2.32 21.00 1.22
CA PHE A 99 2.69 21.91 2.30
C PHE A 99 4.19 22.01 2.57
N GLU A 100 4.96 20.95 2.32
CA GLU A 100 6.40 20.95 2.56
C GLU A 100 7.18 21.21 1.25
N LYS A 101 8.13 22.12 1.31
CA LYS A 101 8.98 22.50 0.16
C LYS A 101 10.40 21.98 0.31
N ASN A 102 10.84 21.73 1.54
CA ASN A 102 12.16 21.23 1.85
C ASN A 102 12.15 19.69 1.72
N ASN A 103 12.93 19.20 0.75
CA ASN A 103 13.02 17.77 0.47
C ASN A 103 13.52 16.93 1.67
N GLU A 104 14.39 17.48 2.51
CA GLU A 104 14.87 16.77 3.72
C GLU A 104 13.79 16.68 4.78
N MET A 105 12.94 17.71 4.91
CA MET A 105 11.76 17.65 5.79
C MET A 105 10.72 16.66 5.27
N ILE A 106 10.50 16.57 3.95
CA ILE A 106 9.63 15.56 3.34
C ILE A 106 10.13 14.16 3.70
N LYS A 107 11.42 13.88 3.51
CA LYS A 107 11.99 12.57 3.88
C LYS A 107 11.85 12.27 5.36
N LYS A 108 12.14 13.24 6.23
CA LYS A 108 12.02 13.08 7.68
C LYS A 108 10.58 12.77 8.08
N ASN A 109 9.61 13.48 7.52
CA ASN A 109 8.19 13.24 7.77
C ASN A 109 7.74 11.88 7.21
N LEU A 110 8.18 11.48 6.01
CA LEU A 110 7.89 10.17 5.44
C LEU A 110 8.44 9.01 6.29
N LEU A 111 9.65 9.17 6.83
CA LEU A 111 10.24 8.20 7.75
C LEU A 111 9.34 8.02 8.97
N TRP A 112 8.92 9.12 9.61
CA TRP A 112 8.05 9.06 10.77
C TRP A 112 6.67 8.51 10.45
N VAL A 113 6.08 8.88 9.31
CA VAL A 113 4.81 8.30 8.84
C VAL A 113 4.93 6.79 8.70
N LEU A 114 6.02 6.29 8.10
CA LEU A 114 6.25 4.86 7.96
C LEU A 114 6.43 4.18 9.32
N ILE A 115 7.25 4.76 10.22
CA ILE A 115 7.42 4.23 11.60
C ILE A 115 6.07 4.14 12.32
N LEU A 116 5.24 5.19 12.26
CA LEU A 116 3.96 5.24 12.94
C LEU A 116 2.96 4.25 12.36
N ILE A 117 2.84 4.17 11.04
CA ILE A 117 1.92 3.24 10.38
C ILE A 117 2.33 1.79 10.65
N MET A 118 3.61 1.45 10.48
CA MET A 118 4.08 0.08 10.71
C MET A 118 4.03 -0.31 12.18
N GLY A 119 4.40 0.61 13.08
CA GLY A 119 4.32 0.42 14.52
C GLY A 119 2.88 0.21 14.99
N PHE A 120 1.96 1.07 14.54
CA PHE A 120 0.53 0.93 14.87
C PHE A 120 -0.06 -0.34 14.26
N ALA A 121 0.28 -0.70 13.02
CA ALA A 121 -0.15 -1.94 12.39
C ALA A 121 0.31 -3.16 13.19
N THR A 122 1.56 -3.15 13.69
CA THR A 122 2.09 -4.23 14.53
C THR A 122 1.32 -4.33 15.85
N ILE A 123 1.13 -3.20 16.55
CA ILE A 123 0.39 -3.16 17.82
C ILE A 123 -1.05 -3.61 17.63
N HIS A 124 -1.73 -3.12 16.60
CA HIS A 124 -3.11 -3.51 16.28
C HIS A 124 -3.23 -5.01 16.05
N LYS A 125 -2.28 -5.63 15.32
CA LYS A 125 -2.25 -7.08 15.12
C LYS A 125 -1.97 -7.85 16.41
N LEU A 126 -1.08 -7.36 17.27
CA LEU A 126 -0.80 -7.97 18.58
C LEU A 126 -2.02 -7.92 19.51
N LEU A 127 -2.80 -6.84 19.45
CA LEU A 127 -4.01 -6.67 20.26
C LEU A 127 -5.23 -7.40 19.69
N ASN A 128 -5.18 -7.83 18.42
CA ASN A 128 -6.28 -8.53 17.78
C ASN A 128 -6.19 -10.05 18.01
N PRO A 129 -7.09 -10.65 18.82
CA PRO A 129 -7.04 -12.08 19.12
C PRO A 129 -7.17 -12.95 17.85
N HIS A 130 -7.95 -12.53 16.86
CA HIS A 130 -8.12 -13.22 15.57
C HIS A 130 -6.86 -13.19 14.69
N PHE A 131 -5.97 -12.24 14.93
CA PHE A 131 -4.68 -12.24 14.26
C PHE A 131 -3.70 -13.16 15.00
N VAL A 132 -3.60 -13.01 16.33
CA VAL A 132 -2.66 -13.78 17.17
C VAL A 132 -2.93 -15.29 17.15
N ASN A 133 -4.21 -15.70 17.10
CA ASN A 133 -4.59 -17.11 16.97
C ASN A 133 -4.45 -17.66 15.52
N GLY A 134 -4.01 -16.81 14.59
CA GLY A 134 -3.79 -17.12 13.19
C GLY A 134 -5.06 -17.37 12.36
N GLU A 135 -6.24 -17.01 12.84
CA GLU A 135 -7.49 -17.14 12.06
C GLU A 135 -7.46 -16.26 10.81
N PHE A 136 -7.02 -15.00 10.94
CA PHE A 136 -6.87 -14.11 9.79
C PHE A 136 -5.91 -14.68 8.74
N VAL A 137 -4.75 -15.18 9.19
CA VAL A 137 -3.76 -15.80 8.29
C VAL A 137 -4.33 -17.06 7.66
N GLY A 138 -5.00 -17.92 8.44
CA GLY A 138 -5.68 -19.11 7.92
C GLY A 138 -6.74 -18.80 6.86
N PHE A 139 -7.51 -17.73 7.05
CA PHE A 139 -8.45 -17.22 6.05
C PHE A 139 -7.74 -16.79 4.76
N MET A 140 -6.66 -16.01 4.87
CA MET A 140 -5.86 -15.58 3.72
C MET A 140 -5.23 -16.76 2.98
N LEU A 141 -4.71 -17.75 3.71
CA LEU A 141 -4.20 -19.01 3.14
C LEU A 141 -5.31 -19.77 2.39
N SER A 142 -6.54 -19.76 2.91
CA SER A 142 -7.71 -20.43 2.32
C SER A 142 -8.22 -19.76 1.05
N LYS A 143 -8.17 -18.41 0.98
CA LYS A 143 -8.47 -17.67 -0.25
C LYS A 143 -7.49 -17.97 -1.39
N GLY A 144 -6.35 -18.59 -1.10
CA GLY A 144 -5.60 -19.36 -2.09
C GLY A 144 -4.90 -18.56 -3.17
N SER A 145 -4.72 -17.25 -3.03
CA SER A 145 -4.00 -16.45 -4.03
C SER A 145 -2.53 -16.82 -4.10
N PHE A 146 -1.85 -16.93 -2.96
CA PHE A 146 -0.40 -17.12 -2.91
C PHE A 146 0.06 -18.59 -3.00
N PHE A 147 -0.49 -19.45 -2.15
CA PHE A 147 -0.04 -20.84 -2.09
C PHE A 147 -0.71 -21.76 -3.11
N ARG A 148 -1.50 -21.20 -4.04
CA ARG A 148 -2.16 -21.96 -5.11
C ARG A 148 -1.20 -22.94 -5.79
N PRO A 149 0.02 -22.55 -6.21
CA PRO A 149 0.96 -23.49 -6.81
C PRO A 149 1.39 -24.61 -5.85
N LEU A 150 1.65 -24.28 -4.59
CA LEU A 150 2.01 -25.27 -3.56
C LEU A 150 0.86 -26.25 -3.31
N TRP A 151 -0.38 -25.77 -3.28
CA TRP A 151 -1.58 -26.60 -3.12
C TRP A 151 -1.87 -27.46 -4.37
N HIS A 152 -1.59 -26.93 -5.56
CA HIS A 152 -1.74 -27.67 -6.80
C HIS A 152 -0.61 -28.69 -7.04
N SER A 153 0.55 -28.53 -6.40
CA SER A 153 1.68 -29.46 -6.53
C SER A 153 1.40 -30.87 -5.99
N GLY A 154 0.36 -31.03 -5.15
CA GLY A 154 0.02 -32.32 -4.54
C GLY A 154 0.85 -32.69 -3.31
N LEU A 155 1.78 -31.83 -2.87
CA LEU A 155 2.63 -32.09 -1.69
C LEU A 155 1.86 -32.17 -0.36
N PHE A 156 0.67 -31.56 -0.29
CA PHE A 156 -0.17 -31.51 0.93
C PHE A 156 -1.65 -31.79 0.60
N PRO A 157 -2.03 -33.04 0.31
CA PRO A 157 -3.38 -33.37 -0.17
C PRO A 157 -4.47 -33.08 0.87
N GLU A 158 -4.22 -33.35 2.15
CA GLU A 158 -5.14 -33.04 3.25
C GLU A 158 -5.38 -31.53 3.42
N THR A 159 -4.30 -30.74 3.33
CA THR A 159 -4.40 -29.28 3.39
C THR A 159 -5.19 -28.76 2.21
N LYS A 160 -4.95 -29.29 1.01
CA LYS A 160 -5.69 -28.92 -0.20
C LYS A 160 -7.20 -29.20 -0.05
N SER A 161 -7.60 -30.38 0.41
CA SER A 161 -9.02 -30.73 0.58
C SER A 161 -9.70 -29.81 1.59
N LEU A 162 -9.03 -29.51 2.70
CA LEU A 162 -9.55 -28.62 3.72
C LEU A 162 -9.70 -27.18 3.22
N LEU A 163 -8.73 -26.66 2.48
CA LEU A 163 -8.83 -25.33 1.89
C LEU A 163 -9.96 -25.25 0.85
N SER A 164 -10.13 -26.29 0.03
CA SER A 164 -11.26 -26.36 -0.91
C SER A 164 -12.61 -26.38 -0.19
N GLN A 165 -12.74 -27.12 0.92
CA GLN A 165 -13.95 -27.13 1.73
C GLN A 165 -14.23 -25.77 2.37
N ASN A 166 -13.20 -25.14 2.95
CA ASN A 166 -13.31 -23.80 3.53
C ASN A 166 -13.70 -22.75 2.48
N LEU A 167 -13.15 -22.83 1.27
CA LEU A 167 -13.50 -21.94 0.17
C LEU A 167 -14.95 -22.13 -0.27
N ASN A 168 -15.42 -23.38 -0.36
CA ASN A 168 -16.82 -23.67 -0.70
C ASN A 168 -17.78 -23.12 0.37
N ASN A 169 -17.48 -23.33 1.66
CA ASN A 169 -18.27 -22.77 2.77
C ASN A 169 -18.32 -21.23 2.71
N LEU A 170 -17.20 -20.59 2.36
CA LEU A 170 -17.14 -19.13 2.19
C LEU A 170 -18.01 -18.67 1.02
N ASN A 171 -17.94 -19.35 -0.12
CA ASN A 171 -18.74 -19.01 -1.30
C ASN A 171 -20.24 -19.20 -1.01
N ASP A 172 -20.63 -20.31 -0.36
CA ASP A 172 -22.00 -20.57 0.06
C ASP A 172 -22.52 -19.49 1.01
N PHE A 173 -21.67 -19.03 1.93
CA PHE A 173 -22.01 -17.93 2.83
C PHE A 173 -22.14 -16.59 2.12
N VAL A 174 -21.26 -16.26 1.17
CA VAL A 174 -21.36 -15.01 0.38
C VAL A 174 -22.61 -14.99 -0.51
N LEU A 175 -23.03 -16.17 -0.99
CA LEU A 175 -24.24 -16.32 -1.80
C LEU A 175 -25.53 -16.28 -0.96
N ARG A 176 -25.46 -16.59 0.33
CA ARG A 176 -26.57 -16.42 1.28
C ARG A 176 -26.53 -15.00 1.83
N ASP A 177 -27.69 -14.35 1.95
CA ASP A 177 -27.73 -12.96 2.40
C ASP A 177 -27.07 -12.82 3.79
N PRO A 178 -25.98 -12.03 3.94
CA PRO A 178 -25.24 -11.90 5.21
C PRO A 178 -26.03 -11.26 6.35
N SER A 179 -27.28 -10.85 6.10
CA SER A 179 -28.19 -10.18 7.03
C SER A 179 -28.63 -11.04 8.23
N LEU A 180 -28.27 -12.32 8.28
CA LEU A 180 -28.76 -13.30 9.28
C LEU A 180 -27.86 -13.53 10.52
N ASN A 181 -26.82 -12.72 10.79
CA ASN A 181 -25.85 -12.97 11.88
C ASN A 181 -25.15 -14.35 11.80
N GLU A 182 -25.19 -15.02 10.65
CA GLU A 182 -24.50 -16.28 10.45
C GLU A 182 -22.98 -16.04 10.42
N THR A 183 -22.20 -16.97 10.98
CA THR A 183 -20.74 -16.92 10.95
C THR A 183 -20.20 -18.14 10.21
N VAL A 184 -19.22 -17.92 9.33
CA VAL A 184 -18.49 -19.04 8.70
C VAL A 184 -17.41 -19.49 9.66
N THR A 185 -17.56 -20.71 10.18
CA THR A 185 -16.49 -21.37 10.93
C THR A 185 -15.59 -22.11 9.94
N PHE A 186 -14.35 -21.66 9.82
CA PHE A 186 -13.35 -22.37 9.04
C PHE A 186 -12.86 -23.59 9.80
N GLN A 187 -12.74 -24.71 9.11
CA GLN A 187 -12.10 -25.88 9.69
C GLN A 187 -10.62 -25.56 9.94
N ILE A 188 -10.17 -25.79 11.18
CA ILE A 188 -8.86 -25.35 11.69
C ILE A 188 -7.70 -26.20 11.11
N GLY A 189 -8.00 -27.24 10.33
CA GLY A 189 -6.97 -28.02 9.65
C GLY A 189 -6.52 -29.26 10.40
N SER A 190 -5.82 -30.13 9.68
CA SER A 190 -4.88 -31.07 10.28
C SER A 190 -3.71 -30.29 10.93
N LEU A 191 -2.99 -30.95 11.85
CA LEU A 191 -1.87 -30.36 12.59
C LEU A 191 -0.86 -29.58 11.71
N PRO A 192 -0.50 -30.04 10.48
CA PRO A 192 0.40 -29.28 9.59
C PRO A 192 -0.13 -27.90 9.19
N PHE A 193 -1.45 -27.75 8.94
CA PHE A 193 -2.02 -26.45 8.57
C PHE A 193 -2.04 -25.48 9.75
N HIS A 194 -2.33 -25.99 10.96
CA HIS A 194 -2.25 -25.20 12.18
C HIS A 194 -0.82 -24.68 12.42
N ILE A 195 0.20 -25.54 12.30
CA ILE A 195 1.60 -25.13 12.45
C ILE A 195 1.97 -24.06 11.41
N LEU A 196 1.59 -24.28 10.15
CA LEU A 196 1.87 -23.35 9.06
C LEU A 196 1.26 -21.97 9.32
N LYS A 197 -0.04 -21.91 9.67
CA LYS A 197 -0.70 -20.61 9.90
C LYS A 197 -0.02 -19.85 11.04
N MET A 198 0.33 -20.54 12.14
CA MET A 198 0.95 -19.91 13.31
C MET A 198 2.35 -19.40 12.99
N GLN A 199 3.14 -20.16 12.23
CA GLN A 199 4.46 -19.71 11.76
C GLN A 199 4.35 -18.43 10.91
N PHE A 200 3.39 -18.36 10.00
CA PHE A 200 3.16 -17.14 9.20
C PHE A 200 2.66 -15.96 10.05
N THR A 201 1.76 -16.18 11.00
CA THR A 201 1.31 -15.15 11.94
C THR A 201 2.49 -14.52 12.67
N TYR A 202 3.33 -15.34 13.31
CA TYR A 202 4.48 -14.82 14.05
C TYR A 202 5.55 -14.23 13.14
N PHE A 203 5.76 -14.80 11.96
CA PHE A 203 6.66 -14.23 10.96
C PHE A 203 6.23 -12.81 10.56
N ILE A 204 4.94 -12.58 10.27
CA ILE A 204 4.43 -11.25 9.92
C ILE A 204 4.63 -10.28 11.08
N LEU A 205 4.27 -10.66 12.32
CA LEU A 205 4.45 -9.82 13.50
C LEU A 205 5.92 -9.43 13.72
N VAL A 206 6.82 -10.42 13.64
CA VAL A 206 8.26 -10.19 13.79
C VAL A 206 8.80 -9.33 12.66
N ALA A 207 8.38 -9.56 11.41
CA ALA A 207 8.82 -8.77 10.27
C ALA A 207 8.38 -7.31 10.38
N GLU A 208 7.13 -7.03 10.76
CA GLU A 208 6.64 -5.66 10.95
C GLU A 208 7.30 -4.95 12.14
N PHE A 209 7.49 -5.67 13.25
CA PHE A 209 8.22 -5.15 14.41
C PHE A 209 9.67 -4.81 14.05
N LEU A 210 10.39 -5.74 13.41
CA LEU A 210 11.77 -5.52 12.97
C LEU A 210 11.86 -4.37 11.98
N LEU A 211 10.90 -4.22 11.06
CA LEU A 211 10.88 -3.12 10.12
C LEU A 211 10.79 -1.77 10.85
N THR A 212 9.83 -1.66 11.77
CA THR A 212 9.63 -0.47 12.62
C THR A 212 10.91 -0.17 13.41
N PHE A 213 11.50 -1.20 14.03
CA PHE A 213 12.74 -1.09 14.79
C PHE A 213 13.92 -0.61 13.94
N PHE A 214 14.15 -1.21 12.76
CA PHE A 214 15.24 -0.80 11.86
C PHE A 214 15.06 0.63 11.35
N LEU A 215 13.84 1.03 11.02
CA LEU A 215 13.53 2.41 10.60
C LEU A 215 13.81 3.42 11.72
N MET A 216 13.48 3.08 12.97
CA MET A 216 13.66 3.96 14.11
C MET A 216 15.13 4.03 14.58
N ALA A 217 15.78 2.87 14.75
CA ALA A 217 17.11 2.78 15.33
C ALA A 217 18.23 2.99 14.30
N PHE A 218 18.00 2.61 13.05
CA PHE A 218 19.02 2.58 12.00
C PHE A 218 18.58 3.22 10.66
N PRO A 219 17.94 4.40 10.65
CA PRO A 219 17.34 4.98 9.44
C PRO A 219 18.36 5.23 8.32
N GLN A 220 19.64 5.40 8.64
CA GLN A 220 20.70 5.70 7.66
C GLN A 220 21.52 4.46 7.25
N LYS A 221 21.17 3.24 7.69
CA LYS A 221 21.95 2.04 7.39
C LYS A 221 21.38 1.29 6.19
N LYS A 222 22.26 0.75 5.33
CA LYS A 222 21.87 -0.05 4.14
C LYS A 222 20.92 -1.20 4.48
N ILE A 223 21.13 -1.86 5.61
CA ILE A 223 20.34 -3.02 6.06
C ILE A 223 18.85 -2.66 6.23
N THR A 224 18.53 -1.46 6.72
CA THR A 224 17.15 -0.99 6.91
C THR A 224 16.38 -0.97 5.60
N TYR A 225 17.02 -0.46 4.54
CA TYR A 225 16.42 -0.38 3.21
C TYR A 225 16.35 -1.73 2.50
N LEU A 226 17.34 -2.61 2.73
CA LEU A 226 17.23 -3.99 2.28
C LEU A 226 16.05 -4.69 2.96
N PHE A 227 15.86 -4.46 4.25
CA PHE A 227 14.76 -5.04 5.02
C PHE A 227 13.39 -4.51 4.55
N ILE A 228 13.27 -3.22 4.23
CA ILE A 228 12.06 -2.67 3.57
C ILE A 228 11.76 -3.42 2.26
N LEU A 229 12.76 -3.67 1.39
CA LEU A 229 12.53 -4.41 0.14
C LEU A 229 12.08 -5.85 0.38
N ILE A 230 12.73 -6.56 1.31
CA ILE A 230 12.36 -7.93 1.68
C ILE A 230 10.93 -7.95 2.24
N PHE A 231 10.61 -6.99 3.09
CA PHE A 231 9.27 -6.85 3.64
C PHE A 231 8.22 -6.60 2.55
N ILE A 232 8.47 -5.68 1.62
CA ILE A 232 7.54 -5.42 0.50
C ILE A 232 7.41 -6.65 -0.42
N ALA A 233 8.51 -7.35 -0.69
CA ALA A 233 8.46 -8.60 -1.44
C ALA A 233 7.60 -9.64 -0.70
N SER A 234 7.73 -9.72 0.63
CA SER A 234 6.90 -10.60 1.46
C SER A 234 5.41 -10.22 1.44
N ILE A 235 5.07 -8.92 1.36
CA ILE A 235 3.69 -8.47 1.14
C ILE A 235 3.22 -9.01 -0.21
N GLY A 236 3.91 -8.69 -1.31
CA GLY A 236 3.47 -9.10 -2.65
C GLY A 236 3.37 -10.62 -2.82
N ILE A 237 4.08 -11.37 -1.98
CA ILE A 237 3.94 -12.82 -1.80
C ILE A 237 2.64 -13.12 -1.05
N VAL A 238 2.49 -12.70 0.21
CA VAL A 238 1.37 -13.13 1.08
C VAL A 238 0.02 -12.55 0.66
N VAL A 239 -0.01 -11.27 0.27
CA VAL A 239 -1.20 -10.54 -0.14
C VAL A 239 -0.90 -9.76 -1.42
N SER A 240 -1.68 -9.97 -2.47
CA SER A 240 -1.52 -9.26 -3.75
C SER A 240 -2.00 -7.79 -3.66
N GLU A 241 -1.49 -7.02 -2.70
CA GLU A 241 -1.69 -5.57 -2.55
C GLU A 241 -0.60 -4.82 -3.33
N VAL A 242 -0.64 -4.93 -4.66
CA VAL A 242 0.38 -4.36 -5.55
C VAL A 242 0.40 -2.83 -5.50
N GLU A 243 -0.73 -2.19 -5.23
CA GLU A 243 -0.90 -0.75 -5.04
C GLU A 243 -0.16 -0.29 -3.78
N PHE A 244 -0.38 -0.97 -2.65
CA PHE A 244 0.29 -0.66 -1.39
C PHE A 244 1.79 -0.92 -1.47
N ALA A 245 2.19 -2.06 -2.05
CA ALA A 245 3.59 -2.36 -2.31
C ALA A 245 4.26 -1.28 -3.18
N SER A 246 3.61 -0.82 -4.25
CA SER A 246 4.13 0.26 -5.10
C SER A 246 4.32 1.57 -4.33
N THR A 247 3.38 1.92 -3.44
CA THR A 247 3.45 3.12 -2.61
C THR A 247 4.61 3.03 -1.62
N LEU A 248 4.79 1.88 -0.96
CA LEU A 248 5.92 1.63 -0.07
C LEU A 248 7.27 1.64 -0.81
N LEU A 249 7.34 1.09 -2.04
CA LEU A 249 8.55 1.15 -2.87
C LEU A 249 8.90 2.57 -3.27
N PHE A 250 7.91 3.40 -3.58
CA PHE A 250 8.12 4.82 -3.87
C PHE A 250 8.63 5.58 -2.65
N ILE A 251 8.04 5.35 -1.46
CA ILE A 251 8.53 5.94 -0.21
C ILE A 251 9.95 5.45 0.09
N GLY A 252 10.22 4.15 -0.05
CA GLY A 252 11.56 3.57 0.10
C GLY A 252 12.57 4.21 -0.86
N LEU A 253 12.19 4.44 -2.12
CA LEU A 253 13.00 5.15 -3.11
C LEU A 253 13.32 6.59 -2.69
N MET A 254 12.34 7.29 -2.09
CA MET A 254 12.51 8.65 -1.58
C MET A 254 13.43 8.72 -0.36
N LEU A 255 13.27 7.77 0.56
CA LEU A 255 14.03 7.66 1.80
C LEU A 255 15.46 7.14 1.56
N CYS A 256 15.68 6.32 0.52
CA CYS A 256 16.98 5.72 0.23
C CYS A 256 18.08 6.79 0.00
N PRO A 257 19.16 6.77 0.81
CA PRO A 257 20.31 7.65 0.69
C PRO A 257 20.93 7.62 -0.72
N SER A 258 21.51 8.74 -1.14
CA SER A 258 22.06 8.89 -2.49
C SER A 258 23.31 8.05 -2.74
N ASP A 259 24.08 7.77 -1.70
CA ASP A 259 25.26 6.90 -1.71
C ASP A 259 24.90 5.40 -1.88
N PHE A 260 23.64 5.02 -1.68
CA PHE A 260 23.15 3.65 -1.90
C PHE A 260 22.65 3.45 -3.34
N SER A 261 23.49 3.82 -4.32
CA SER A 261 23.11 3.93 -5.73
C SER A 261 22.52 2.64 -6.34
N VAL A 262 23.09 1.48 -6.02
CA VAL A 262 22.58 0.16 -6.47
C VAL A 262 21.19 -0.11 -5.91
N LEU A 263 21.01 0.05 -4.60
CA LEU A 263 19.74 -0.20 -3.93
C LEU A 263 18.65 0.74 -4.45
N LYS A 264 19.01 2.00 -4.71
CA LYS A 264 18.11 3.00 -5.29
C LYS A 264 17.64 2.61 -6.71
N LYS A 265 18.53 2.03 -7.53
CA LYS A 265 18.15 1.47 -8.83
C LYS A 265 17.18 0.30 -8.66
N VAL A 266 17.42 -0.60 -7.71
CA VAL A 266 16.51 -1.72 -7.39
C VAL A 266 15.13 -1.19 -6.99
N TYR A 267 15.05 -0.26 -6.03
CA TYR A 267 13.78 0.38 -5.64
C TYR A 267 13.04 0.97 -6.84
N LYS A 268 13.74 1.70 -7.71
CA LYS A 268 13.13 2.29 -8.90
C LYS A 268 12.58 1.23 -9.84
N SER A 269 13.36 0.19 -10.15
CA SER A 269 12.94 -0.88 -11.07
C SER A 269 11.76 -1.67 -10.52
N VAL A 270 11.82 -2.06 -9.23
CA VAL A 270 10.75 -2.81 -8.57
C VAL A 270 9.50 -1.93 -8.40
N PHE A 271 9.65 -0.64 -8.07
CA PHE A 271 8.54 0.32 -8.06
C PHE A 271 7.82 0.36 -9.39
N LEU A 272 8.55 0.52 -10.49
CA LEU A 272 7.96 0.56 -11.84
C LEU A 272 7.26 -0.75 -12.20
N LEU A 273 7.86 -1.89 -11.85
CA LEU A 273 7.25 -3.20 -12.05
C LEU A 273 5.90 -3.31 -11.31
N TYR A 274 5.89 -3.02 -10.00
CA TYR A 274 4.67 -3.08 -9.19
C TYR A 274 3.64 -2.05 -9.61
N ALA A 275 4.06 -0.85 -10.04
CA ALA A 275 3.17 0.17 -10.57
C ALA A 275 2.49 -0.29 -11.87
N CYS A 276 3.24 -0.92 -12.78
CA CYS A 276 2.67 -1.51 -14.00
C CYS A 276 1.71 -2.65 -13.65
N CYS A 277 2.07 -3.52 -12.72
CA CYS A 277 1.18 -4.58 -12.24
C CYS A 277 -0.10 -4.02 -11.61
N ALA A 278 -0.02 -2.97 -10.80
CA ALA A 278 -1.17 -2.32 -10.18
C ALA A 278 -2.09 -1.67 -11.23
N LEU A 279 -1.53 -0.95 -12.20
CA LEU A 279 -2.32 -0.38 -13.31
C LEU A 279 -3.00 -1.46 -14.14
N PHE A 280 -2.29 -2.54 -14.48
CA PHE A 280 -2.85 -3.67 -15.21
C PHE A 280 -3.97 -4.34 -14.39
N TYR A 281 -3.71 -4.63 -13.12
CA TYR A 281 -4.69 -5.26 -12.22
C TYR A 281 -5.97 -4.41 -12.14
N ASN A 282 -5.85 -3.11 -11.91
CA ASN A 282 -7.01 -2.23 -11.81
C ASN A 282 -7.76 -2.05 -13.14
N LEU A 283 -7.08 -2.07 -14.28
CA LEU A 283 -7.75 -2.01 -15.59
C LEU A 283 -8.57 -3.28 -15.90
N TYR A 284 -8.08 -4.45 -15.50
CA TYR A 284 -8.76 -5.72 -15.79
C TYR A 284 -9.90 -6.04 -14.83
N TRP A 285 -9.89 -5.51 -13.62
CA TRP A 285 -10.97 -5.73 -12.64
C TRP A 285 -12.09 -4.69 -12.69
N VAL A 286 -11.87 -3.54 -13.35
CA VAL A 286 -12.87 -2.49 -13.54
C VAL A 286 -13.69 -2.69 -14.83
N LEU A 287 -13.24 -3.56 -15.74
CA LEU A 287 -13.95 -3.99 -16.96
C LEU A 287 -14.63 -5.35 -16.75
#